data_AF-A0A1E5NF65-F1
#
_entry.id   AF-A0A1E5NF65-F1
#
_cell.length_a   1.000
_cell.length_b   1.000
_cell.length_c   1.000
_cell.angle_alpha   90.00
_cell.angle_beta   90.00
_cell.angle_gamma   90.00
#
_symmetry.space_group_name_H-M   'P 1'
#
loop_
_entity.id
_entity.type
_entity.pdbx_description
1 polymer ?
#
loop_
_entity_poly.entity_id
_entity_poly.type
_entity_poly.pdbx_seq_one_letter_code
_entity_poly.pdbx_strand_id
1 'polypeptide(L)'
;MKKILILFAVFISIISCSDKTEKISDNLNQDNQKTLKTGEWYIAPKQINAVDEDIKTIFDNTVQNLLGVKRELMLYLGKQLSDGINYAFICRSEITYPSALPYYEIIICNVSNSNEISIVKLEKIIESSQGSIGGIVCTSSDEAKINISNSKEANNIINVFKNAVKDIKDIKYTPELYAANQVVKGINYYFIAHAELNDGTHSIKLVTINNFMESSEVIEVKNIL
;
A
#
# COMPACT_ATOMS: atom_id res chain seq x y z
N MET A 1 -84.20 6.27 -32.52
CA MET A 1 -83.51 6.88 -31.36
C MET A 1 -82.03 6.55 -31.53
N LYS A 2 -81.19 7.54 -31.91
CA LYS A 2 -80.14 8.17 -31.06
C LYS A 2 -79.32 7.11 -30.28
N LYS A 3 -77.99 7.07 -30.24
CA LYS A 3 -76.84 7.75 -30.87
C LYS A 3 -75.60 7.16 -30.12
N ILE A 4 -74.42 7.24 -30.72
CA ILE A 4 -73.12 7.48 -30.05
C ILE A 4 -72.26 6.29 -29.55
N LEU A 5 -71.15 6.16 -30.30
CA LEU A 5 -69.77 5.74 -30.06
C LEU A 5 -69.15 6.23 -28.72
N ILE A 6 -68.12 5.55 -28.16
CA ILE A 6 -66.83 6.10 -27.64
C ILE A 6 -66.23 5.41 -26.37
N LEU A 7 -64.95 5.05 -26.54
CA LEU A 7 -63.76 4.96 -25.65
C LEU A 7 -63.56 3.92 -24.54
N PHE A 8 -62.44 3.20 -24.72
CA PHE A 8 -61.41 2.81 -23.76
C PHE A 8 -61.17 3.78 -22.60
N ALA A 9 -61.11 3.25 -21.38
CA ALA A 9 -60.07 3.50 -20.37
C ALA A 9 -60.38 2.70 -19.09
N VAL A 10 -59.67 1.59 -18.85
CA VAL A 10 -59.67 0.92 -17.53
C VAL A 10 -58.53 1.52 -16.72
N PHE A 11 -58.89 2.15 -15.61
CA PHE A 11 -57.98 2.75 -14.64
C PHE A 11 -57.14 1.68 -13.94
N ILE A 12 -55.82 1.87 -13.96
CA ILE A 12 -54.83 1.15 -13.15
C ILE A 12 -54.72 1.85 -11.80
N SER A 13 -54.96 1.09 -10.74
CA SER A 13 -54.45 1.29 -9.38
C SER A 13 -54.81 0.00 -8.62
N ILE A 14 -53.97 -0.64 -7.80
CA ILE A 14 -52.93 -0.13 -6.91
C ILE A 14 -52.02 -1.30 -6.44
N ILE A 15 -50.76 -0.93 -6.15
CA ILE A 15 -49.84 -1.44 -5.09
C ILE A 15 -49.09 -2.76 -5.31
N SER A 16 -47.84 -2.54 -5.73
CA SER A 16 -46.62 -3.31 -5.54
C SER A 16 -46.24 -3.48 -4.07
N CYS A 17 -45.70 -4.65 -3.69
CA CYS A 17 -44.36 -4.72 -3.09
C CYS A 17 -43.79 -6.15 -3.22
N SER A 18 -42.83 -6.28 -4.13
CA SER A 18 -42.02 -7.48 -4.37
C SER A 18 -40.80 -7.46 -3.45
N ASP A 19 -40.43 -8.63 -2.94
CA ASP A 19 -39.21 -8.89 -2.18
C ASP A 19 -37.98 -8.26 -2.84
N LYS A 20 -37.19 -7.53 -2.04
CA LYS A 20 -35.86 -7.04 -2.42
C LYS A 20 -34.80 -7.82 -1.66
N THR A 21 -34.22 -8.79 -2.34
CA THR A 21 -32.84 -9.22 -2.06
C THR A 21 -31.92 -8.11 -2.57
N GLU A 22 -31.25 -7.40 -1.66
CA GLU A 22 -30.27 -6.37 -2.02
C GLU A 22 -29.05 -7.03 -2.67
N LYS A 23 -28.92 -6.85 -3.99
CA LYS A 23 -27.66 -6.96 -4.69
C LYS A 23 -26.82 -5.75 -4.30
N ILE A 24 -25.69 -5.98 -3.63
CA ILE A 24 -24.65 -4.98 -3.46
C ILE A 24 -24.16 -4.62 -4.87
N SER A 25 -24.41 -3.38 -5.25
CA SER A 25 -24.07 -2.81 -6.55
C SER A 25 -22.57 -2.55 -6.63
N ASP A 26 -21.95 -3.12 -7.67
CA ASP A 26 -20.63 -2.75 -8.16
C ASP A 26 -20.58 -1.24 -8.46
N ASN A 27 -19.98 -0.47 -7.55
CA ASN A 27 -19.49 0.89 -7.86
C ASN A 27 -17.99 0.81 -8.08
N LEU A 28 -17.58 0.24 -9.22
CA LEU A 28 -16.26 0.48 -9.78
C LEU A 28 -16.30 1.84 -10.46
N ASN A 29 -15.84 2.86 -9.74
CA ASN A 29 -15.53 4.16 -10.31
C ASN A 29 -14.59 3.98 -11.50
N GLN A 30 -15.00 4.58 -12.60
CA GLN A 30 -14.41 4.51 -13.91
C GLN A 30 -13.13 5.38 -13.93
N ASP A 31 -12.04 4.83 -13.39
CA ASP A 31 -10.70 5.38 -13.55
C ASP A 31 -9.90 4.39 -14.40
N ASN A 32 -9.59 4.78 -15.64
CA ASN A 32 -8.80 4.07 -16.66
C ASN A 32 -8.51 2.58 -16.37
N GLN A 33 -9.44 1.70 -16.75
CA GLN A 33 -9.34 0.25 -16.56
C GLN A 33 -8.17 -0.33 -17.36
N LYS A 34 -6.96 -0.32 -16.79
CA LYS A 34 -5.94 -1.30 -17.11
C LYS A 34 -6.48 -2.65 -16.61
N THR A 35 -6.96 -3.49 -17.52
CA THR A 35 -7.45 -4.83 -17.19
C THR A 35 -6.39 -5.56 -16.39
N LEU A 36 -6.73 -5.97 -15.16
CA LEU A 36 -5.81 -6.68 -14.28
C LEU A 36 -5.53 -8.06 -14.89
N LYS A 37 -4.31 -8.26 -15.37
CA LYS A 37 -3.88 -9.56 -15.89
C LYS A 37 -3.68 -10.51 -14.70
N THR A 38 -4.26 -11.70 -14.79
CA THR A 38 -4.08 -12.75 -13.77
C THR A 38 -2.58 -13.03 -13.56
N GLY A 39 -2.16 -13.08 -12.29
CA GLY A 39 -0.78 -13.34 -11.91
C GLY A 39 0.15 -12.12 -11.95
N GLU A 40 -0.25 -10.98 -12.54
CA GLU A 40 0.55 -9.75 -12.50
C GLU A 40 0.10 -8.83 -11.36
N TRP A 41 1.06 -8.16 -10.72
CA TRP A 41 0.77 -7.12 -9.72
C TRP A 41 0.37 -5.82 -10.40
N TYR A 42 -0.78 -5.27 -10.00
CA TYR A 42 -1.09 -3.86 -10.19
C TYR A 42 -0.56 -3.08 -8.99
N ILE A 43 0.58 -2.43 -9.20
CA ILE A 43 1.29 -1.64 -8.20
C ILE A 43 0.78 -0.20 -8.26
N ALA A 44 0.20 0.25 -7.16
CA ALA A 44 -0.32 1.61 -6.98
C ALA A 44 -0.20 1.99 -5.50
N PRO A 45 1.00 2.40 -5.05
CA PRO A 45 1.23 2.68 -3.66
C PRO A 45 0.36 3.82 -3.14
N LYS A 46 -0.21 3.64 -1.94
CA LYS A 46 -1.00 4.66 -1.25
C LYS A 46 -0.58 4.72 0.22
N GLN A 47 -0.23 5.92 0.69
CA GLN A 47 -0.01 6.18 2.11
C GLN A 47 -1.33 6.15 2.88
N ILE A 48 -1.27 5.87 4.19
CA ILE A 48 -2.43 5.58 5.05
C ILE A 48 -3.61 6.56 4.93
N ASN A 49 -3.35 7.85 4.69
CA ASN A 49 -4.38 8.88 4.54
C ASN A 49 -5.15 8.80 3.21
N ALA A 50 -4.59 8.13 2.21
CA ALA A 50 -5.18 7.94 0.89
C ALA A 50 -5.68 6.50 0.66
N VAL A 51 -5.49 5.59 1.62
CA VAL A 51 -5.99 4.21 1.52
C VAL A 51 -7.50 4.18 1.72
N ASP A 52 -8.19 3.46 0.82
CA ASP A 52 -9.64 3.29 0.86
C ASP A 52 -10.07 2.47 2.08
N GLU A 53 -11.25 2.74 2.63
CA GLU A 53 -11.68 2.13 3.91
C GLU A 53 -11.84 0.60 3.83
N ASP A 54 -12.30 0.09 2.69
CA ASP A 54 -12.41 -1.35 2.45
C ASP A 54 -11.02 -2.04 2.49
N ILE A 55 -9.99 -1.35 1.99
CA ILE A 55 -8.61 -1.84 1.99
C ILE A 55 -8.04 -1.84 3.41
N LYS A 56 -8.35 -0.82 4.22
CA LYS A 56 -7.99 -0.81 5.65
C LYS A 56 -8.69 -1.94 6.40
N THR A 57 -9.97 -2.17 6.12
CA THR A 57 -10.73 -3.27 6.73
C THR A 57 -10.13 -4.64 6.38
N ILE A 58 -9.68 -4.84 5.14
CA ILE A 58 -8.95 -6.06 4.74
C ILE A 58 -7.65 -6.19 5.54
N PHE A 59 -6.88 -5.12 5.70
CA PHE A 59 -5.66 -5.13 6.51
C PHE A 59 -5.97 -5.46 7.98
N ASP A 60 -6.93 -4.78 8.60
CA ASP A 60 -7.31 -4.98 10.00
C ASP A 60 -7.77 -6.42 10.24
N ASN A 61 -8.61 -6.96 9.34
CA ASN A 61 -9.06 -8.34 9.41
C ASN A 61 -7.94 -9.36 9.17
N THR A 62 -6.91 -8.98 8.42
CA THR A 62 -5.71 -9.81 8.23
C THR A 62 -4.87 -9.86 9.50
N VAL A 63 -4.62 -8.71 10.13
CA VAL A 63 -3.70 -8.63 11.28
C VAL A 63 -4.35 -8.99 12.61
N GLN A 64 -5.67 -8.93 12.75
CA GLN A 64 -6.37 -9.29 14.01
C GLN A 64 -6.07 -10.71 14.49
N ASN A 65 -5.80 -11.63 13.55
CA ASN A 65 -5.50 -13.03 13.85
C ASN A 65 -4.00 -13.28 14.12
N LEU A 66 -3.15 -12.25 13.95
CA LEU A 66 -1.71 -12.34 14.15
C LEU A 66 -1.30 -11.82 15.53
N LEU A 67 -1.37 -12.71 16.52
CA LEU A 67 -1.08 -12.38 17.91
C LEU A 67 0.43 -12.15 18.19
N GLY A 68 0.72 -11.43 19.27
CA GLY A 68 2.09 -11.23 19.80
C GLY A 68 2.88 -10.08 19.15
N VAL A 69 2.31 -9.41 18.15
CA VAL A 69 2.93 -8.27 17.46
C VAL A 69 1.87 -7.22 17.15
N LYS A 70 2.11 -5.99 17.58
CA LYS A 70 1.32 -4.83 17.16
C LYS A 70 1.77 -4.42 15.76
N ARG A 71 0.82 -4.28 14.83
CA ARG A 71 1.08 -3.88 13.44
C ARG A 71 0.33 -2.61 13.11
N GLU A 72 1.01 -1.63 12.52
CA GLU A 72 0.44 -0.39 12.05
C GLU A 72 0.61 -0.29 10.52
N LEU A 73 -0.49 -0.09 9.80
CA LEU A 73 -0.47 0.06 8.34
C LEU A 73 0.29 1.32 7.94
N MET A 74 1.31 1.18 7.09
CA MET A 74 2.13 2.29 6.62
C MET A 74 1.86 2.62 5.16
N LEU A 75 1.76 1.58 4.33
CA LEU A 75 1.63 1.72 2.89
C LEU A 75 0.81 0.55 2.33
N TYR A 76 -0.23 0.85 1.55
CA TYR A 76 -0.80 -0.13 0.62
C TYR A 76 0.04 -0.11 -0.66
N LEU A 77 0.42 -1.28 -1.19
CA LEU A 77 1.31 -1.39 -2.36
C LEU A 77 0.55 -1.63 -3.67
N GLY A 78 -0.53 -2.39 -3.61
CA GLY A 78 -1.21 -2.86 -4.80
C GLY A 78 -1.96 -4.17 -4.61
N LYS A 79 -2.50 -4.68 -5.72
CA LYS A 79 -3.27 -5.92 -5.78
C LYS A 79 -2.88 -6.80 -6.96
N GLN A 80 -3.13 -8.09 -6.83
CA GLN A 80 -2.90 -9.07 -7.89
C GLN A 80 -4.10 -10.02 -7.99
N LEU A 81 -4.61 -10.22 -9.20
CA LEU A 81 -5.68 -11.18 -9.47
C LEU A 81 -5.09 -12.60 -9.48
N SER A 82 -5.66 -13.49 -8.68
CA SER A 82 -5.30 -14.91 -8.58
C SER A 82 -6.59 -15.72 -8.44
N ASP A 83 -6.58 -16.83 -7.70
CA ASP A 83 -7.78 -17.43 -7.13
C ASP A 83 -8.26 -16.54 -5.96
N GLY A 84 -9.07 -15.52 -6.28
CA GLY A 84 -9.35 -14.38 -5.41
C GLY A 84 -8.43 -13.18 -5.70
N ILE A 85 -8.21 -12.32 -4.72
CA ILE A 85 -7.37 -11.11 -4.86
C ILE A 85 -6.31 -11.08 -3.77
N ASN A 86 -5.05 -11.01 -4.17
CA ASN A 86 -3.95 -10.73 -3.27
C ASN A 86 -3.84 -9.22 -3.05
N TYR A 87 -3.69 -8.78 -1.81
CA TYR A 87 -3.40 -7.40 -1.42
C TYR A 87 -2.07 -7.34 -0.69
N ALA A 88 -1.22 -6.37 -1.05
CA ALA A 88 0.10 -6.22 -0.46
C ALA A 88 0.19 -4.93 0.36
N PHE A 89 0.78 -5.05 1.56
CA PHE A 89 0.90 -3.97 2.54
C PHE A 89 2.31 -3.93 3.11
N ILE A 90 2.76 -2.73 3.47
CA ILE A 90 3.88 -2.51 4.38
C ILE A 90 3.30 -2.09 5.72
N CYS A 91 3.74 -2.74 6.79
CA CYS A 91 3.43 -2.31 8.14
C CYS A 91 4.69 -2.09 8.97
N ARG A 92 4.58 -1.16 9.91
CA ARG A 92 5.52 -1.04 11.04
C ARG A 92 5.03 -1.97 12.13
N SER A 93 5.90 -2.82 12.61
CA SER A 93 5.58 -3.91 13.52
C SER A 93 6.45 -3.87 14.76
N GLU A 94 5.85 -4.18 15.90
CA GLU A 94 6.52 -4.17 17.20
C GLU A 94 6.00 -5.35 18.03
N ILE A 95 6.92 -6.21 18.49
CA ILE A 95 6.55 -7.35 19.33
C ILE A 95 5.95 -6.81 20.63
N THR A 96 4.87 -7.42 21.12
CA THR A 96 4.18 -7.00 22.36
C THR A 96 4.95 -7.45 23.62
N TYR A 97 6.25 -7.19 23.65
CA TYR A 97 7.17 -7.48 24.74
C TYR A 97 7.95 -6.19 25.09
N PRO A 98 8.22 -5.89 26.38
CA PRO A 98 8.96 -4.70 26.76
C PRO A 98 10.30 -4.58 26.03
N SER A 99 10.61 -3.38 25.54
CA SER A 99 11.87 -3.08 24.84
C SER A 99 12.08 -3.86 23.54
N ALA A 100 11.02 -4.42 22.94
CA ALA A 100 11.09 -4.94 21.59
C ALA A 100 11.45 -3.82 20.60
N LEU A 101 12.37 -4.13 19.69
CA LEU A 101 12.77 -3.21 18.66
C LEU A 101 11.80 -3.29 17.47
N PRO A 102 11.41 -2.14 16.88
CA PRO A 102 10.49 -2.13 15.76
C PRO A 102 11.13 -2.65 14.48
N TYR A 103 10.31 -3.16 13.58
CA TYR A 103 10.71 -3.61 12.25
C TYR A 103 9.62 -3.28 11.22
N TYR A 104 9.97 -3.30 9.95
CA TYR A 104 9.03 -3.22 8.85
C TYR A 104 8.91 -4.59 8.18
N GLU A 105 7.70 -4.97 7.81
CA GLU A 105 7.42 -6.22 7.10
C GLU A 105 6.44 -5.99 5.95
N ILE A 106 6.53 -6.86 4.95
CA ILE A 106 5.51 -6.99 3.92
C ILE A 106 4.52 -8.06 4.34
N ILE A 107 3.23 -7.72 4.25
CA ILE A 107 2.12 -8.64 4.41
C ILE A 107 1.42 -8.74 3.07
N ILE A 108 1.25 -9.97 2.58
CA ILE A 108 0.37 -10.27 1.46
C ILE A 108 -0.73 -11.19 1.98
N CYS A 109 -1.97 -10.76 1.85
CA CYS A 109 -3.13 -11.59 2.13
C CYS A 109 -3.93 -11.83 0.85
N ASN A 110 -4.56 -12.99 0.75
CA ASN A 110 -5.53 -13.30 -0.28
C ASN A 110 -6.94 -13.16 0.31
N VAL A 111 -7.83 -12.49 -0.43
CA VAL A 111 -9.27 -12.49 -0.20
C VAL A 111 -9.89 -13.38 -1.27
N SER A 112 -10.48 -14.49 -0.85
CA SER A 112 -11.14 -15.45 -1.76
C SER A 112 -12.49 -14.92 -2.26
N ASN A 113 -13.09 -15.61 -3.22
CA ASN A 113 -14.42 -15.28 -3.74
C ASN A 113 -15.55 -15.41 -2.69
N SER A 114 -15.32 -16.14 -1.58
CA SER A 114 -16.23 -16.23 -0.44
C SER A 114 -15.91 -15.22 0.68
N ASN A 115 -15.01 -14.28 0.43
CA ASN A 115 -14.50 -13.28 1.39
C ASN A 115 -13.72 -13.86 2.58
N GLU A 116 -13.22 -15.09 2.46
CA GLU A 116 -12.27 -15.64 3.43
C GLU A 116 -10.87 -15.05 3.20
N ILE A 117 -10.21 -14.65 4.29
CA ILE A 117 -8.86 -14.07 4.27
C ILE A 117 -7.83 -15.12 4.66
N SER A 118 -6.76 -15.24 3.87
CA SER A 118 -5.59 -16.06 4.18
C SER A 118 -4.29 -15.28 3.99
N ILE A 119 -3.26 -15.62 4.78
CA ILE A 119 -1.95 -14.99 4.66
C ILE A 119 -1.13 -15.76 3.63
N VAL A 120 -0.71 -15.05 2.59
CA VAL A 120 0.15 -15.57 1.52
C VAL A 120 1.62 -15.31 1.83
N LYS A 121 1.93 -14.13 2.38
CA LYS A 121 3.30 -13.72 2.71
C LYS A 121 3.32 -12.90 3.98
N LEU A 122 4.30 -13.20 4.84
CA LEU A 122 4.65 -12.44 6.02
C LEU A 122 6.18 -12.44 6.11
N GLU A 123 6.84 -11.36 5.68
CA GLU A 123 8.30 -11.29 5.59
C GLU A 123 8.82 -9.97 6.16
N LYS A 124 9.77 -10.05 7.11
CA LYS A 124 10.52 -8.87 7.57
C LYS A 124 11.37 -8.31 6.44
N ILE A 125 11.24 -7.01 6.19
CA ILE A 125 12.02 -6.29 5.18
C ILE A 125 13.28 -5.70 5.80
N ILE A 126 13.12 -5.06 6.95
CA ILE A 126 14.18 -4.38 7.69
C ILE A 126 13.81 -4.35 9.17
N GLU A 127 14.77 -4.57 10.05
CA GLU A 127 14.56 -4.54 11.49
C GLU A 127 15.58 -3.66 12.19
N SER A 128 15.14 -3.03 13.27
CA SER A 128 16.02 -2.27 14.13
C SER A 128 16.98 -3.21 14.85
N SER A 129 18.22 -2.78 14.99
CA SER A 129 19.26 -3.50 15.74
C SER A 129 19.69 -2.70 16.96
N GLN A 130 20.27 -3.37 17.94
CA GLN A 130 20.78 -2.71 19.15
C GLN A 130 21.96 -1.78 18.82
N GLY A 131 21.99 -0.60 19.46
CA GLY A 131 23.09 0.37 19.38
C GLY A 131 22.85 1.51 18.39
N SER A 132 23.04 2.76 18.84
CA SER A 132 22.77 3.96 18.04
C SER A 132 23.83 4.24 16.96
N ILE A 133 25.03 3.67 17.09
CA ILE A 133 26.12 3.80 16.12
C ILE A 133 26.30 2.45 15.43
N GLY A 134 26.21 2.42 14.10
CA GLY A 134 26.27 1.21 13.29
C GLY A 134 24.99 0.37 13.32
N GLY A 135 24.09 0.58 14.25
CA GLY A 135 22.79 -0.10 14.29
C GLY A 135 21.75 0.56 13.37
N ILE A 136 20.89 -0.26 12.78
CA ILE A 136 19.71 0.19 12.04
C ILE A 136 18.65 0.63 13.05
N VAL A 137 18.03 1.77 12.80
CA VAL A 137 16.92 2.34 13.57
C VAL A 137 15.74 2.52 12.64
N CYS A 138 14.69 1.71 12.81
CA CYS A 138 13.43 1.89 12.11
C CYS A 138 12.75 3.16 12.58
N THR A 139 12.21 3.92 11.63
CA THR A 139 11.54 5.18 11.89
C THR A 139 10.26 4.99 12.69
N SER A 140 9.86 6.04 13.40
CA SER A 140 8.50 6.12 13.92
C SER A 140 7.49 6.22 12.79
N SER A 141 6.23 5.90 13.08
CA SER A 141 5.15 5.96 12.10
C SER A 141 4.95 7.36 11.49
N ASP A 142 5.27 8.42 12.22
CA ASP A 142 5.14 9.80 11.72
C ASP A 142 6.32 10.22 10.84
N GLU A 143 7.54 9.83 11.22
CA GLU A 143 8.74 10.09 10.40
C GLU A 143 8.71 9.32 9.08
N ALA A 144 8.11 8.13 9.07
CA ALA A 144 8.09 7.27 7.89
C ALA A 144 7.32 7.87 6.72
N LYS A 145 6.29 8.65 7.02
CA LYS A 145 5.30 9.22 6.08
C LYS A 145 5.82 10.50 5.40
N ILE A 146 6.99 10.41 4.77
CA ILE A 146 7.72 11.55 4.19
C ILE A 146 6.94 12.33 3.11
N ASN A 147 6.06 11.66 2.33
CA ASN A 147 5.30 12.31 1.26
C ASN A 147 4.11 13.16 1.73
N ILE A 148 3.68 13.00 2.98
CA ILE A 148 2.61 13.81 3.59
C ILE A 148 3.13 14.70 4.73
N SER A 149 4.39 14.50 5.15
CA SER A 149 5.04 15.35 6.13
C SER A 149 5.59 16.60 5.46
N ASN A 150 4.96 17.76 5.70
CA ASN A 150 5.43 19.06 5.22
C ASN A 150 6.60 19.62 6.05
N SER A 151 7.42 18.76 6.66
CA SER A 151 8.54 19.14 7.52
C SER A 151 9.81 19.43 6.72
N LYS A 152 10.72 20.23 7.30
CA LYS A 152 12.04 20.48 6.68
C LYS A 152 12.85 19.18 6.61
N GLU A 153 12.72 18.36 7.63
CA GLU A 153 13.38 17.07 7.78
C GLU A 153 12.94 16.11 6.67
N ALA A 154 11.62 15.95 6.45
CA ALA A 154 11.10 15.12 5.36
C ALA A 154 11.58 15.62 3.98
N ASN A 155 11.54 16.93 3.75
CA ASN A 155 12.03 17.53 2.50
C ASN A 155 13.53 17.26 2.26
N ASN A 156 14.36 17.37 3.31
CA ASN A 156 15.78 17.06 3.22
C ASN A 156 16.01 15.58 2.88
N ILE A 157 15.28 14.67 3.53
CA ILE A 157 15.35 13.23 3.28
C ILE A 157 14.92 12.89 1.83
N ILE A 158 13.85 13.52 1.34
CA ILE A 158 13.40 13.38 -0.06
C ILE A 158 14.48 13.90 -1.02
N ASN A 159 15.17 15.00 -0.70
CA ASN A 159 16.24 15.52 -1.53
C ASN A 159 17.47 14.60 -1.57
N VAL A 160 17.83 13.96 -0.45
CA VAL A 160 18.84 12.88 -0.43
C VAL A 160 18.45 11.78 -1.42
N PHE A 161 17.20 11.33 -1.38
CA PHE A 161 16.69 10.32 -2.30
C PHE A 161 16.83 10.76 -3.76
N LYS A 162 16.26 11.93 -4.09
CA LYS A 162 16.28 12.50 -5.45
C LYS A 162 17.70 12.64 -5.98
N ASN A 163 18.62 13.14 -5.16
CA ASN A 163 20.00 13.33 -5.55
C ASN A 163 20.72 12.01 -5.86
N ALA A 164 20.42 10.95 -5.12
CA ALA A 164 21.04 9.64 -5.33
C ALA A 164 20.53 8.92 -6.58
N VAL A 165 19.24 9.07 -6.92
CA VAL A 165 18.63 8.34 -8.04
C VAL A 165 18.59 9.11 -9.36
N LYS A 166 18.93 10.42 -9.37
CA LYS A 166 18.79 11.30 -10.54
C LYS A 166 19.52 10.83 -11.80
N ASP A 167 20.63 10.12 -11.63
CA ASP A 167 21.50 9.67 -12.73
C ASP A 167 21.21 8.21 -13.14
N ILE A 168 20.28 7.52 -12.45
CA ILE A 168 19.86 6.18 -12.83
C ILE A 168 18.98 6.28 -14.07
N LYS A 169 19.45 5.68 -15.17
CA LYS A 169 18.71 5.59 -16.42
C LYS A 169 17.74 4.41 -16.37
N ASP A 170 16.70 4.51 -17.19
CA ASP A 170 15.72 3.45 -17.45
C ASP A 170 14.78 3.06 -16.30
N ILE A 171 14.94 3.66 -15.13
CA ILE A 171 14.08 3.46 -13.97
C ILE A 171 13.76 4.80 -13.33
N LYS A 172 12.46 5.11 -13.24
CA LYS A 172 11.95 6.22 -12.45
C LYS A 172 11.65 5.73 -11.04
N TYR A 173 12.36 6.27 -10.07
CA TYR A 173 12.15 5.99 -8.66
C TYR A 173 11.30 7.07 -7.98
N THR A 174 10.31 6.64 -7.20
CA THR A 174 9.52 7.49 -6.30
C THR A 174 9.68 6.95 -4.87
N PRO A 175 10.15 7.76 -3.90
CA PRO A 175 10.20 7.32 -2.52
C PRO A 175 8.78 7.32 -1.94
N GLU A 176 8.32 6.19 -1.39
CA GLU A 176 6.98 6.06 -0.82
C GLU A 176 6.99 6.09 0.71
N LEU A 177 8.06 5.57 1.32
CA LEU A 177 8.21 5.50 2.77
C LEU A 177 9.68 5.58 3.16
N TYR A 178 9.99 6.33 4.22
CA TYR A 178 11.30 6.33 4.86
C TYR A 178 11.30 5.34 6.03
N ALA A 179 11.83 4.13 5.82
CA ALA A 179 11.64 3.01 6.74
C ALA A 179 12.65 2.97 7.89
N ALA A 180 13.90 3.35 7.64
CA ALA A 180 14.95 3.28 8.65
C ALA A 180 16.15 4.16 8.31
N ASN A 181 17.04 4.34 9.29
CA ASN A 181 18.38 4.87 9.08
C ASN A 181 19.44 4.09 9.86
N GLN A 182 20.70 4.30 9.49
CA GLN A 182 21.86 3.74 10.18
C GLN A 182 23.02 4.73 10.12
N VAL A 183 23.57 5.08 11.28
CA VAL A 183 24.73 5.97 11.38
C VAL A 183 26.01 5.17 11.12
N VAL A 184 26.72 5.51 10.05
CA VAL A 184 27.99 4.89 9.60
C VAL A 184 29.00 6.00 9.27
N LYS A 185 29.88 5.81 8.28
CA LYS A 185 30.52 6.95 7.61
C LYS A 185 29.45 7.67 6.79
N GLY A 186 28.82 8.67 7.40
CA GLY A 186 27.57 9.27 6.90
C GLY A 186 26.34 8.58 7.48
N ILE A 187 25.23 8.66 6.75
CA ILE A 187 23.96 8.03 7.16
C ILE A 187 23.45 7.19 6.01
N ASN A 188 23.19 5.91 6.27
CA ASN A 188 22.39 5.10 5.36
C ASN A 188 20.92 5.37 5.64
N TYR A 189 20.17 5.75 4.62
CA TYR A 189 18.72 5.92 4.63
C TYR A 189 18.09 4.77 3.86
N TYR A 190 17.06 4.15 4.45
CA TYR A 190 16.34 3.03 3.85
C TYR A 190 14.96 3.47 3.43
N PHE A 191 14.67 3.33 2.15
CA PHE A 191 13.41 3.75 1.54
C PHE A 191 12.65 2.56 0.98
N ILE A 192 11.34 2.52 1.22
CA ILE A 192 10.44 1.77 0.35
C ILE A 192 10.14 2.68 -0.84
N ALA A 193 10.47 2.23 -2.05
CA ALA A 193 10.35 3.02 -3.26
C ALA A 193 9.57 2.28 -4.34
N HIS A 194 8.72 3.01 -5.05
CA HIS A 194 8.15 2.58 -6.31
C HIS A 194 9.17 2.78 -7.42
N ALA A 195 9.42 1.71 -8.18
CA ALA A 195 10.28 1.74 -9.36
C ALA A 195 9.43 1.45 -10.61
N GLU A 196 9.42 2.40 -11.53
CA GLU A 196 8.78 2.31 -12.85
C GLU A 196 9.86 2.23 -13.92
N LEU A 197 9.95 1.08 -14.60
CA LEU A 197 10.88 0.85 -15.70
C LEU A 197 10.33 1.45 -16.99
N ASN A 198 11.21 1.78 -17.94
CA ASN A 198 10.82 2.33 -19.25
C ASN A 198 9.87 1.45 -20.08
N ASP A 199 9.85 0.14 -19.82
CA ASP A 199 8.93 -0.81 -20.46
C ASP A 199 7.53 -0.83 -19.80
N GLY A 200 7.31 -0.02 -18.77
CA GLY A 200 6.07 0.05 -17.99
C GLY A 200 5.98 -1.01 -16.89
N THR A 201 7.04 -1.78 -16.64
CA THR A 201 7.12 -2.68 -15.50
C THR A 201 7.21 -1.86 -14.22
N HIS A 202 6.39 -2.21 -13.23
CA HIS A 202 6.45 -1.62 -11.90
C HIS A 202 6.99 -2.63 -10.90
N SER A 203 7.70 -2.16 -9.89
CA SER A 203 8.11 -2.96 -8.72
C SER A 203 8.20 -2.08 -7.47
N ILE A 204 8.21 -2.70 -6.30
CA ILE A 204 8.52 -2.08 -5.03
C ILE A 204 9.90 -2.55 -4.58
N LYS A 205 10.77 -1.60 -4.27
CA LYS A 205 12.14 -1.84 -3.82
C LYS A 205 12.35 -1.33 -2.40
N LEU A 206 13.20 -2.03 -1.65
CA LEU A 206 13.93 -1.44 -0.53
C LEU A 206 15.23 -0.84 -1.11
N VAL A 207 15.35 0.48 -1.07
CA VAL A 207 16.50 1.22 -1.59
C VAL A 207 17.30 1.79 -0.42
N THR A 208 18.57 1.42 -0.35
CA THR A 208 19.51 1.94 0.65
C THR A 208 20.38 3.01 0.02
N ILE A 209 20.37 4.21 0.59
CA ILE A 209 21.16 5.36 0.12
C ILE A 209 22.09 5.81 1.23
N ASN A 210 23.39 5.88 0.96
CA ASN A 210 24.33 6.55 1.85
C ASN A 210 24.38 8.04 1.51
N ASN A 211 24.24 8.88 2.53
CA ASN A 211 24.53 10.30 2.43
C ASN A 211 25.74 10.63 3.29
N PHE A 212 26.78 11.17 2.66
CA PHE A 212 27.99 11.61 3.34
C PHE A 212 28.47 12.91 2.72
N MET A 213 28.55 13.97 3.54
CA MET A 213 28.83 15.33 3.08
C MET A 213 27.85 15.75 1.97
N GLU A 214 28.35 16.18 0.82
CA GLU A 214 27.54 16.62 -0.33
C GLU A 214 27.19 15.48 -1.29
N SER A 215 27.56 14.22 -0.98
CA SER A 215 27.30 13.06 -1.82
C SER A 215 26.12 12.24 -1.31
N SER A 216 25.30 11.75 -2.24
CA SER A 216 24.23 10.79 -1.97
C SER A 216 24.33 9.67 -3.00
N GLU A 217 24.52 8.44 -2.54
CA GLU A 217 24.80 7.29 -3.40
C GLU A 217 23.88 6.13 -3.07
N VAL A 218 23.30 5.49 -4.09
CA VAL A 218 22.57 4.24 -3.92
C VAL A 218 23.57 3.12 -3.64
N ILE A 219 23.44 2.48 -2.49
CA ILE A 219 24.33 1.39 -2.03
C ILE A 219 23.71 0.03 -2.32
N GLU A 220 22.38 -0.09 -2.19
CA GLU A 220 21.68 -1.36 -2.36
C GLU A 220 20.25 -1.14 -2.87
N VAL A 221 19.78 -2.06 -3.71
CA VAL A 221 18.39 -2.13 -4.17
C VAL A 221 17.91 -3.58 -4.07
N LYS A 222 16.95 -3.84 -3.17
CA LYS A 222 16.32 -5.16 -3.01
C LYS A 222 14.89 -5.13 -3.54
N ASN A 223 14.52 -6.07 -4.42
CA ASN A 223 13.11 -6.25 -4.81
C ASN A 223 12.31 -6.84 -3.66
N ILE A 224 11.18 -6.22 -3.31
CA ILE A 224 10.28 -6.72 -2.25
C ILE A 224 8.86 -7.03 -2.74
N LEU A 225 8.46 -6.45 -3.89
CA LEU A 225 7.28 -6.81 -4.67
C LEU A 225 7.58 -6.58 -6.15
#